data_AF-F8RKZ8-F1
#
_entry.id   AF-F8RKZ8-F1
#
_cell.length_a   1.000
_cell.length_b   1.000
_cell.length_c   1.000
_cell.angle_alpha   90.00
_cell.angle_beta   90.00
_cell.angle_gamma   90.00
#
_symmetry.space_group_name_H-M   'P 1'
#
loop_
_entity.id
_entity.type
_entity.pdbx_description
1 polymer ?
#
loop_
_entity_poly.entity_id
_entity_poly.type
_entity_poly.pdbx_seq_one_letter_code
_entity_poly.pdbx_strand_id
1 'polypeptide(L)'
;EVEYEVVRDAADNCVTVCNMENMDPMGIHTGDSIVVAPSQTLSNEEFHKLRETAIKVVRHLGIIGECNIQYALHPSSLEYCIIEVNARLSRSSALASKATGYPLAFIAAKLALGISLPDIKNMVSGKTTACFEPSLDYIVTKIPRWDLDRFQGTTGQIGSSMKS
;
A
#
# COMPACT_ATOMS: atom_id res chain seq x y z
N GLU A 1 9.53 -0.48 -7.99
CA GLU A 1 9.26 -0.75 -6.56
C GLU A 1 7.75 -0.91 -6.39
N VAL A 2 7.31 -1.85 -5.57
CA VAL A 2 5.88 -2.22 -5.43
C VAL A 2 5.48 -2.16 -3.96
N GLU A 3 4.31 -1.62 -3.66
CA GLU A 3 3.77 -1.51 -2.31
C GLU A 3 2.39 -2.17 -2.22
N TYR A 4 2.06 -2.72 -1.05
CA TYR A 4 0.72 -3.23 -0.74
C TYR A 4 0.23 -2.68 0.59
N GLU A 5 -1.03 -2.24 0.61
CA GLU A 5 -1.77 -1.95 1.84
C GLU A 5 -2.55 -3.20 2.26
N VAL A 6 -2.24 -3.71 3.44
CA VAL A 6 -2.78 -4.98 3.95
C VAL A 6 -3.59 -4.71 5.20
N VAL A 7 -4.76 -5.33 5.27
CA VAL A 7 -5.64 -5.27 6.43
C VAL A 7 -5.89 -6.68 6.96
N ARG A 8 -5.73 -6.86 8.27
CA ARG A 8 -5.93 -8.14 8.94
C ARG A 8 -6.72 -7.98 10.23
N ASP A 9 -7.74 -8.82 10.43
CA ASP A 9 -8.53 -8.84 11.66
C ASP A 9 -8.14 -9.97 12.62
N ALA A 10 -8.74 -9.96 13.82
CA ALA A 10 -8.49 -10.96 14.87
C ALA A 10 -9.01 -12.36 14.53
N ALA A 11 -9.89 -12.49 13.53
CA ALA A 11 -10.38 -13.76 13.00
C ALA A 11 -9.50 -14.33 11.86
N ASP A 12 -8.33 -13.71 11.62
CA ASP A 12 -7.38 -14.06 10.57
C ASP A 12 -7.87 -13.85 9.12
N ASN A 13 -8.94 -13.08 8.94
CA ASN A 13 -9.27 -12.54 7.63
C ASN A 13 -8.19 -11.52 7.25
N CYS A 14 -7.61 -11.67 6.06
CA CYS A 14 -6.51 -10.83 5.60
C CYS A 14 -6.71 -10.50 4.12
N VAL A 15 -6.75 -9.20 3.80
CA VAL A 15 -7.01 -8.69 2.44
C VAL A 15 -5.95 -7.67 2.05
N THR A 16 -5.60 -7.62 0.77
CA THR A 16 -4.76 -6.56 0.21
C THR A 16 -5.64 -5.49 -0.43
N VAL A 17 -5.83 -4.36 0.25
CA VAL A 17 -6.80 -3.32 -0.14
C VAL A 17 -6.34 -2.53 -1.36
N CYS A 18 -5.04 -2.29 -1.48
CA CYS A 18 -4.50 -1.54 -2.60
C CYS A 18 -3.07 -2.02 -2.88
N ASN A 19 -2.72 -2.12 -4.16
CA ASN A 19 -1.37 -2.32 -4.61
C ASN A 19 -0.94 -1.11 -5.44
N MET A 20 0.30 -0.67 -5.24
CA MET A 20 0.86 0.52 -5.85
C MET A 20 2.18 0.20 -6.53
N GLU A 21 2.40 0.80 -7.70
CA GLU A 21 3.62 0.67 -8.46
C GLU A 21 4.31 2.03 -8.56
N ASN A 22 5.57 2.08 -8.13
CA ASN A 22 6.39 3.27 -8.22
C ASN A 22 6.95 3.35 -9.66
N MET A 23 6.74 4.49 -10.32
CA MET A 23 7.35 4.77 -11.63
C MET A 23 8.85 5.00 -11.48
N ASP A 24 9.26 5.68 -10.41
CA ASP A 24 10.66 5.82 -10.05
C ASP A 24 11.18 4.50 -9.46
N PRO A 25 12.37 4.04 -9.88
CA PRO A 25 12.90 2.75 -9.44
C PRO A 25 13.40 2.79 -7.99
N MET A 26 13.66 1.59 -7.44
CA MET A 26 14.29 1.44 -6.13
C MET A 26 15.54 2.33 -6.01
N GLY A 27 15.65 3.02 -4.87
CA GLY A 27 16.69 4.00 -4.61
C GLY A 27 16.15 5.43 -4.48
N ILE A 28 14.94 5.68 -4.96
CA ILE A 28 14.15 6.88 -4.67
C ILE A 28 13.05 6.49 -3.70
N HIS A 29 12.92 7.20 -2.58
CA HIS A 29 11.93 6.88 -1.55
C HIS A 29 10.51 7.02 -2.11
N THR A 30 9.61 6.08 -1.81
CA THR A 30 8.20 6.09 -2.30
C THR A 30 7.46 7.42 -2.07
N GLY A 31 7.79 8.08 -0.96
CA GLY A 31 7.35 9.44 -0.64
C GLY A 31 7.72 10.51 -1.67
N ASP A 32 8.89 10.41 -2.30
CA ASP A 32 9.45 11.25 -3.37
C ASP A 32 9.30 10.62 -4.76
N SER A 33 8.70 9.43 -4.88
CA SER A 33 8.43 8.78 -6.17
C SER A 33 7.08 9.20 -6.76
N ILE A 34 6.96 9.20 -8.07
CA ILE A 34 5.67 9.11 -8.76
C ILE A 34 5.14 7.70 -8.58
N VAL A 35 3.88 7.57 -8.17
CA VAL A 35 3.26 6.28 -7.82
C VAL A 35 1.91 6.16 -8.50
N VAL A 36 1.60 4.97 -9.02
CA VAL A 36 0.29 4.64 -9.61
C VAL A 36 -0.42 3.54 -8.84
N ALA A 37 -1.76 3.59 -8.85
CA ALA A 37 -2.63 2.52 -8.37
C ALA A 37 -3.74 2.23 -9.41
N PRO A 38 -4.04 0.96 -9.71
CA PRO A 38 -3.31 -0.25 -9.29
C PRO A 38 -1.96 -0.40 -10.01
N SER A 39 -1.16 -1.45 -9.71
CA SER A 39 0.03 -1.78 -10.52
C SER A 39 -0.34 -2.06 -11.98
N GLN A 40 0.54 -1.70 -12.91
CA GLN A 40 0.32 -1.74 -14.34
C GLN A 40 1.19 -2.77 -15.07
N THR A 41 2.40 -3.04 -14.58
CA THR A 41 3.37 -3.88 -15.32
C THR A 41 3.50 -5.30 -14.78
N LEU A 42 2.88 -5.60 -13.64
CA LEU A 42 2.91 -6.93 -13.06
C LEU A 42 2.06 -7.91 -13.87
N SER A 43 2.65 -9.05 -14.22
CA SER A 43 1.90 -10.23 -14.61
C SER A 43 1.03 -10.74 -13.45
N ASN A 44 0.03 -11.55 -13.78
CA ASN A 44 -0.82 -12.18 -12.78
C ASN A 44 -0.02 -13.04 -11.79
N GLU A 45 1.04 -13.72 -12.26
CA GLU A 45 1.91 -14.52 -11.41
C GLU A 45 2.68 -13.66 -10.41
N GLU A 46 3.30 -12.56 -10.87
CA GLU A 46 4.02 -11.62 -10.01
C GLU A 46 3.08 -10.99 -8.98
N PHE A 47 1.91 -10.52 -9.41
CA PHE A 47 0.90 -9.93 -8.54
C PHE A 47 0.48 -10.90 -7.43
N HIS A 48 0.12 -12.14 -7.77
CA HIS A 48 -0.30 -13.12 -6.77
C HIS A 48 0.84 -13.56 -5.87
N LYS A 49 2.07 -13.68 -6.39
CA LYS A 49 3.25 -14.00 -5.59
C LYS A 49 3.52 -12.94 -4.52
N LEU A 50 3.49 -11.66 -4.88
CA LEU A 50 3.68 -10.55 -3.92
C LEU A 50 2.49 -10.44 -2.95
N ARG A 51 1.26 -10.58 -3.43
CA ARG A 51 0.04 -10.58 -2.60
C ARG A 51 0.06 -11.68 -1.53
N GLU A 52 0.35 -12.93 -1.91
CA GLU A 52 0.43 -14.04 -0.96
C GLU A 52 1.57 -13.85 0.04
N THR A 53 2.70 -13.32 -0.41
CA THR A 53 3.83 -13.00 0.47
C THR A 53 3.44 -11.95 1.50
N ALA A 54 2.71 -10.90 1.09
CA ALA A 54 2.22 -9.85 1.98
C ALA A 54 1.38 -10.44 3.11
N ILE A 55 0.40 -11.27 2.74
CA ILE A 55 -0.48 -11.96 3.70
C ILE A 55 0.32 -12.86 4.65
N LYS A 56 1.29 -13.62 4.14
CA LYS A 56 2.15 -14.50 4.96
C LYS A 56 2.98 -13.70 5.96
N VAL A 57 3.62 -12.61 5.53
CA VAL A 57 4.45 -11.75 6.39
C VAL A 57 3.60 -11.09 7.47
N VAL A 58 2.46 -10.49 7.11
CA VAL A 58 1.55 -9.81 8.05
C VAL A 58 1.00 -10.77 9.10
N ARG A 59 0.63 -11.99 8.69
CA ARG A 59 0.24 -13.07 9.61
C ARG A 59 1.38 -13.45 10.55
N HIS A 60 2.59 -13.65 10.02
CA HIS A 60 3.75 -14.04 10.80
C HIS A 60 4.14 -12.97 11.84
N LEU A 61 4.04 -11.69 11.49
CA LEU A 61 4.29 -10.57 12.40
C LEU A 61 3.17 -10.34 13.43
N GLY A 62 2.03 -11.04 13.31
CA GLY A 62 0.92 -10.93 14.26
C GLY A 62 0.19 -9.58 14.18
N ILE A 63 0.27 -8.87 13.06
CA ILE A 63 -0.38 -7.56 12.90
C ILE A 63 -1.90 -7.73 12.88
N ILE A 64 -2.60 -6.89 13.65
CA ILE A 64 -4.05 -6.72 13.66
C ILE A 64 -4.34 -5.25 13.43
N GLY A 65 -5.17 -4.95 12.42
CA GLY A 65 -5.35 -3.59 11.91
C GLY A 65 -4.84 -3.50 10.47
N GLU A 66 -4.05 -2.47 10.21
CA GLU A 66 -3.56 -2.13 8.88
C GLU A 66 -2.03 -1.97 8.89
N CYS A 67 -1.40 -2.29 7.76
CA CYS A 67 0.00 -2.02 7.53
C CYS A 67 0.31 -1.89 6.03
N ASN A 68 1.42 -1.22 5.74
CA ASN A 68 2.02 -1.15 4.42
C ASN A 68 3.24 -2.08 4.34
N ILE A 69 3.40 -2.79 3.23
CA ILE A 69 4.58 -3.62 2.93
C ILE A 69 5.17 -3.24 1.57
N GLN A 70 6.50 -3.19 1.49
CA GLN A 70 7.23 -2.74 0.31
C GLN A 70 8.14 -3.82 -0.27
N TYR A 71 8.25 -3.83 -1.59
CA TYR A 71 9.00 -4.81 -2.35
C TYR A 71 9.89 -4.18 -3.42
N ALA A 72 11.08 -4.75 -3.57
CA ALA A 72 11.84 -4.67 -4.81
C ALA A 72 11.58 -5.94 -5.63
N LEU A 73 10.94 -5.82 -6.79
CA LEU A 73 10.78 -6.91 -7.75
C LEU A 73 11.81 -6.73 -8.88
N HIS A 74 12.49 -7.81 -9.26
CA HIS A 74 13.41 -7.80 -10.39
C HIS A 74 12.64 -7.61 -11.71
N PRO A 75 13.04 -6.70 -12.62
CA PRO A 75 12.22 -6.34 -13.79
C PRO A 75 12.00 -7.44 -14.83
N SER A 76 12.81 -8.51 -14.79
CA SER A 76 12.79 -9.59 -15.79
C SER A 76 12.80 -10.99 -15.17
N SER A 77 12.54 -11.12 -13.87
CA SER A 77 12.48 -12.41 -13.18
C SER A 77 11.55 -12.34 -11.98
N LEU A 78 11.17 -13.50 -11.43
CA LEU A 78 10.35 -13.58 -10.22
C LEU A 78 11.14 -13.38 -8.92
N GLU A 79 12.40 -12.92 -9.01
CA GLU A 79 13.21 -12.59 -7.83
C GLU A 79 12.68 -11.30 -7.20
N TYR A 80 12.47 -11.33 -5.89
CA TYR A 80 11.99 -10.16 -5.16
C TYR A 80 12.63 -10.12 -3.77
N CYS A 81 12.70 -8.91 -3.20
CA CYS A 81 13.08 -8.66 -1.83
C CYS A 81 11.94 -7.94 -1.10
N ILE A 82 11.65 -8.36 0.13
CA ILE A 82 10.85 -7.56 1.07
C ILE A 82 11.78 -6.47 1.61
N ILE A 83 11.39 -5.21 1.48
CA ILE A 83 12.19 -4.06 1.90
C ILE A 83 11.87 -3.71 3.36
N GLU A 84 10.61 -3.43 3.65
CA GLU A 84 10.14 -3.13 5.00
C GLU A 84 8.64 -3.39 5.16
N VAL A 85 8.20 -3.42 6.42
CA VAL A 85 6.78 -3.42 6.82
C VAL A 85 6.56 -2.28 7.80
N ASN A 86 5.63 -1.40 7.47
CA ASN A 86 5.15 -0.35 8.35
C ASN A 86 3.88 -0.82 9.06
N ALA A 87 4.01 -1.32 10.30
CA ALA A 87 2.90 -1.80 11.14
C ALA A 87 2.04 -0.67 11.73
N ARG A 88 1.57 0.24 10.87
CA ARG A 88 0.76 1.42 11.19
C ARG A 88 0.18 2.00 9.90
N LEU A 89 -0.79 2.89 10.06
CA LEU A 89 -1.20 3.80 8.98
C LEU A 89 -0.01 4.61 8.48
N SER A 90 0.00 4.84 7.17
CA SER A 90 1.05 5.53 6.45
C SER A 90 0.50 6.58 5.48
N ARG A 91 1.41 7.34 4.87
CA ARG A 91 1.09 8.20 3.74
C ARG A 91 0.57 7.39 2.53
N SER A 92 1.07 6.17 2.34
CA SER A 92 0.58 5.23 1.33
C SER A 92 -0.83 4.73 1.66
N SER A 93 -1.15 4.46 2.92
CA SER A 93 -2.50 4.10 3.38
C SER A 93 -3.52 5.23 3.13
N ALA A 94 -3.11 6.49 3.33
CA ALA A 94 -3.94 7.65 3.02
C ALA A 94 -4.20 7.75 1.50
N LEU A 95 -3.17 7.57 0.68
CA LEU A 95 -3.28 7.54 -0.79
C LEU A 95 -4.22 6.41 -1.23
N ALA A 96 -4.01 5.19 -0.75
CA ALA A 96 -4.83 4.02 -1.05
C ALA A 96 -6.30 4.20 -0.65
N SER A 97 -6.56 4.82 0.51
CA SER A 97 -7.93 5.12 0.94
C SER A 97 -8.65 6.08 -0.02
N LYS A 98 -7.91 7.05 -0.57
CA LYS A 98 -8.44 7.97 -1.59
C LYS A 98 -8.56 7.30 -2.95
N ALA A 99 -7.61 6.44 -3.30
CA ALA A 99 -7.61 5.73 -4.57
C ALA A 99 -8.75 4.73 -4.65
N THR A 100 -9.08 4.02 -3.57
CA THR A 100 -10.05 2.91 -3.57
C THR A 100 -11.43 3.28 -3.01
N GLY A 101 -11.53 4.40 -2.29
CA GLY A 101 -12.70 4.71 -1.47
C GLY A 101 -12.85 3.82 -0.23
N TYR A 102 -11.88 2.94 0.05
CA TYR A 102 -11.86 2.06 1.23
C TYR A 102 -11.20 2.79 2.41
N PRO A 103 -11.92 3.13 3.49
CA PRO A 103 -11.40 3.99 4.56
C PRO A 103 -10.52 3.19 5.55
N LEU A 104 -9.26 2.93 5.17
CA LEU A 104 -8.32 2.08 5.91
C LEU A 104 -8.21 2.45 7.41
N ALA A 105 -8.06 3.74 7.71
CA ALA A 105 -7.95 4.22 9.10
C ALA A 105 -9.20 3.93 9.94
N PHE A 106 -10.39 4.10 9.35
CA PHE A 106 -11.66 3.82 10.03
C PHE A 106 -11.81 2.32 10.30
N ILE A 107 -11.44 1.49 9.33
CA ILE A 107 -11.54 0.04 9.42
C ILE A 107 -10.54 -0.48 10.44
N ALA A 108 -9.27 -0.08 10.36
CA ALA A 108 -8.24 -0.44 11.32
C ALA A 108 -8.63 -0.10 12.77
N ALA A 109 -9.26 1.08 13.00
CA ALA A 109 -9.76 1.46 14.31
C ALA A 109 -10.88 0.53 14.82
N LYS A 110 -11.75 0.03 13.94
CA LYS A 110 -12.78 -0.96 14.29
C LYS A 110 -12.18 -2.33 14.59
N LEU A 111 -11.16 -2.74 13.83
CA LEU A 111 -10.44 -4.00 14.07
C LEU A 111 -9.74 -3.99 15.44
N ALA A 112 -9.19 -2.83 15.84
CA ALA A 112 -8.58 -2.66 17.17
C ALA A 112 -9.59 -2.82 18.33
N LEU A 113 -10.89 -2.67 18.05
CA LEU A 113 -11.98 -2.94 19.01
C LEU A 113 -12.49 -4.39 18.94
N GLY A 114 -11.84 -5.27 18.17
CA GLY A 114 -12.21 -6.67 18.00
C GLY A 114 -13.37 -6.92 17.04
N ILE A 115 -13.78 -5.92 16.25
CA ILE A 115 -14.82 -6.08 15.23
C ILE A 115 -14.18 -6.68 13.98
N SER A 116 -14.71 -7.78 13.44
CA SER A 116 -14.13 -8.46 12.27
C SER A 116 -14.50 -7.76 10.95
N LEU A 117 -13.70 -7.95 9.90
CA LEU A 117 -13.93 -7.36 8.58
C LEU A 117 -15.32 -7.65 7.98
N PRO A 118 -15.89 -8.88 8.11
CA PRO A 118 -17.24 -9.16 7.62
C PRO A 118 -18.34 -8.37 8.34
N ASP A 119 -18.10 -7.94 9.58
CA ASP A 119 -19.09 -7.21 10.40
C ASP A 119 -19.07 -5.69 10.15
N ILE A 120 -18.04 -5.20 9.46
CA ILE A 120 -17.92 -3.78 9.10
C ILE A 120 -18.58 -3.58 7.73
N LYS A 121 -19.57 -2.69 7.67
CA LYS A 121 -20.26 -2.36 6.43
C LYS A 121 -19.38 -1.49 5.52
N ASN A 122 -19.36 -1.80 4.22
CA ASN A 122 -18.80 -0.90 3.21
C ASN A 122 -19.72 0.31 3.02
N MET A 123 -19.23 1.49 3.42
CA MET A 123 -19.99 2.74 3.37
C MET A 123 -20.23 3.27 1.95
N VAL A 124 -19.39 2.88 0.97
CA VAL A 124 -19.51 3.32 -0.43
C VAL A 124 -20.63 2.54 -1.13
N SER A 125 -20.61 1.20 -1.03
CA SER A 125 -21.63 0.36 -1.68
C SER A 125 -22.95 0.33 -0.91
N GLY A 126 -22.90 0.51 0.42
CA GLY A 126 -24.04 0.41 1.31
C GLY A 126 -24.68 -0.99 1.40
N LYS A 127 -24.10 -2.00 0.73
CA LYS A 127 -24.67 -3.35 0.58
C LYS A 127 -23.69 -4.47 0.90
N THR A 128 -22.39 -4.22 0.77
CA THR A 128 -21.33 -5.20 1.04
C THR A 128 -20.61 -4.91 2.36
N THR A 129 -19.68 -5.78 2.74
CA THR A 129 -18.86 -5.67 3.95
C THR A 129 -17.48 -5.09 3.62
N ALA A 130 -16.63 -4.89 4.62
CA ALA A 130 -15.24 -4.47 4.45
C ALA A 130 -14.31 -5.65 4.10
N CYS A 131 -14.81 -6.89 4.12
CA CYS A 131 -14.01 -8.08 3.83
C CYS A 131 -13.91 -8.37 2.33
N PHE A 132 -13.26 -7.48 1.58
CA PHE A 132 -13.04 -7.61 0.15
C PHE A 132 -11.79 -6.84 -0.28
N GLU A 133 -11.31 -7.15 -1.48
CA GLU A 133 -10.25 -6.38 -2.16
C GLU A 133 -10.92 -5.47 -3.21
N PRO A 134 -10.77 -4.13 -3.11
CA PRO A 134 -11.28 -3.21 -4.12
C PRO A 134 -10.76 -3.49 -5.53
N SER A 135 -11.60 -3.26 -6.53
CA SER A 135 -11.23 -3.24 -7.94
C SER A 135 -11.45 -1.85 -8.51
N LEU A 136 -10.50 -1.36 -9.31
CA LEU A 136 -10.45 0.00 -9.83
C LEU A 136 -10.66 -0.04 -11.35
N ASP A 137 -11.62 0.73 -11.84
CA ASP A 137 -11.90 0.97 -13.27
C ASP A 137 -11.27 2.29 -13.77
N TYR A 138 -10.33 2.83 -12.99
CA TYR A 138 -9.53 4.01 -13.29
C TYR A 138 -8.11 3.84 -12.76
N ILE A 139 -7.21 4.71 -13.19
CA ILE A 139 -5.82 4.79 -12.70
C ILE A 139 -5.68 6.05 -11.85
N VAL A 140 -5.06 5.90 -10.69
CA VAL A 140 -4.69 7.01 -9.81
C VAL A 140 -3.20 7.25 -9.94
N THR A 141 -2.80 8.52 -10.08
CA THR A 141 -1.39 8.92 -10.11
C THR A 141 -1.13 9.92 -8.99
N LYS A 142 -0.16 9.61 -8.13
CA LYS A 142 0.42 10.54 -7.15
C LYS A 142 1.75 11.05 -7.69
N ILE A 143 1.92 12.36 -7.66
CA ILE A 143 3.19 13.04 -7.98
C ILE A 143 3.59 13.84 -6.73
N PRO A 144 4.83 13.70 -6.24
CA PRO A 144 5.32 14.51 -5.13
C PRO A 144 5.47 15.97 -5.55
N ARG A 145 5.42 16.87 -4.58
CA ARG A 145 5.69 18.29 -4.76
C ARG A 145 6.93 18.62 -3.95
N TRP A 146 7.89 19.32 -4.54
CA TRP A 146 9.07 19.84 -3.86
C TRP A 146 9.07 21.37 -3.89
N ASP A 147 9.66 22.00 -2.86
CA ASP A 147 9.92 23.45 -2.79
C ASP A 147 11.42 23.72 -2.54
N LEU A 148 12.29 23.09 -3.34
CA LEU A 148 13.74 23.08 -3.14
C LEU A 148 14.43 24.41 -3.50
N ASP A 149 13.82 25.25 -4.33
CA ASP A 149 14.34 26.57 -4.71
C ASP A 149 14.58 27.50 -3.50
N ARG A 150 13.88 27.24 -2.39
CA ARG A 150 14.01 27.99 -1.13
C ARG A 150 15.25 27.60 -0.32
N PHE A 151 15.94 26.51 -0.68
CA PHE A 151 17.02 25.92 0.09
C PHE A 151 18.31 25.84 -0.73
N GLN A 152 19.00 26.97 -0.89
CA GLN A 152 20.21 27.08 -1.74
C GLN A 152 21.37 26.14 -1.36
N GLY A 153 21.43 25.68 -0.10
CA GLY A 153 22.44 24.72 0.37
C GLY A 153 22.07 23.25 0.13
N THR A 154 20.87 22.97 -0.39
CA THR A 154 20.34 21.62 -0.55
C THR A 154 20.38 21.20 -2.01
N THR A 155 20.95 20.01 -2.28
CA THR A 155 20.92 19.42 -3.62
C THR A 155 19.50 19.04 -4.06
N GLY A 156 19.18 19.32 -5.32
CA GLY A 156 17.93 18.93 -5.98
C GLY A 156 17.83 17.44 -6.32
N GLN A 157 18.89 16.66 -6.12
CA GLN A 157 18.87 15.21 -6.32
C GLN A 157 17.97 14.53 -5.28
N ILE A 158 17.04 13.70 -5.72
CA ILE A 158 16.19 12.85 -4.88
C ILE A 158 16.81 11.46 -4.70
N GLY A 159 16.41 10.75 -3.64
CA GLY A 159 16.94 9.45 -3.29
C GLY A 159 16.15 8.81 -2.16
N SER A 160 16.77 7.95 -1.35
CA SER A 160 16.11 7.22 -0.27
C SER A 160 15.67 8.09 0.92
N SER A 161 16.17 9.32 1.03
CA SER A 161 15.73 10.28 2.05
C SER A 161 14.79 11.30 1.41
N MET A 162 13.54 11.34 1.89
CA MET A 162 12.49 12.22 1.37
C MET A 162 12.85 13.70 1.43
N LYS A 163 12.43 14.44 0.40
CA LYS A 163 12.58 15.90 0.28
C LYS A 163 11.34 16.63 -0.24
N SER A 164 10.30 15.91 -0.67
CA SER A 164 9.05 16.49 -1.19
C SER A 164 8.26 17.23 -0.11
#